data_AF-A0A3N5SWJ5-F1
#
_entry.id   AF-A0A3N5SWJ5-F1
#
_cell.length_a   1.000
_cell.length_b   1.000
_cell.length_c   1.000
_cell.angle_alpha   90.00
_cell.angle_beta   90.00
_cell.angle_gamma   90.00
#
_symmetry.space_group_name_H-M   'P 1'
#
loop_
_entity.id
_entity.type
_entity.pdbx_description
1 polymer ?
#
loop_
_entity_poly.entity_id
_entity_poly.type
_entity_poly.pdbx_seq_one_letter_code
_entity_poly.pdbx_strand_id
1 'polypeptide(L)'
;MNGKGLYGMLRRFAPGAVVLLLAGCSYVMDSIESAITARASFSIEAEYSGGMVTIRWDEGSGLSSFAGYEIYVTLDEYDDYDLLASRFENESGATVVAGDYKNLDSSFTGSYSYAPPPGIYFYRVGIIEWDEDDEEMQDRYGPFYFDDPIAYNAETSINKISGYRMVSVH
;
A
#
# COMPACT_ATOMS: atom_id res chain seq x y z
N MET A 1 22.03 -38.20 63.15
CA MET A 1 21.83 -36.93 63.86
C MET A 1 21.69 -35.83 62.82
N ASN A 2 20.58 -35.09 62.89
CA ASN A 2 20.34 -33.68 62.50
C ASN A 2 20.67 -33.29 61.03
N GLY A 3 19.78 -32.76 60.18
CA GLY A 3 18.54 -32.03 60.43
C GLY A 3 18.70 -30.55 60.06
N LYS A 4 17.85 -30.09 59.11
CA LYS A 4 17.44 -28.70 58.78
C LYS A 4 18.45 -27.89 57.95
N GLY A 5 18.15 -27.35 56.77
CA GLY A 5 16.89 -26.85 56.24
C GLY A 5 16.76 -25.36 56.59
N LEU A 6 17.21 -24.45 55.71
CA LEU A 6 17.07 -23.00 55.90
C LEU A 6 17.06 -22.25 54.54
N TYR A 7 15.96 -21.52 54.35
CA TYR A 7 15.68 -20.35 53.50
C TYR A 7 15.63 -20.46 51.98
N GLY A 8 14.39 -20.38 51.49
CA GLY A 8 14.08 -19.97 50.13
C GLY A 8 14.25 -18.46 49.92
N MET A 9 14.45 -18.10 48.66
CA MET A 9 14.02 -16.83 48.12
C MET A 9 13.61 -17.08 46.66
N LEU A 10 12.30 -17.03 46.40
CA LEU A 10 11.75 -16.97 45.06
C LEU A 10 12.39 -15.82 44.28
N ARG A 11 13.06 -16.11 43.17
CA ARG A 11 13.33 -15.13 42.12
C ARG A 11 12.70 -15.60 40.82
N ARG A 12 11.51 -15.03 40.59
CA ARG A 12 10.85 -14.68 39.33
C ARG A 12 11.41 -15.38 38.08
N PHE A 13 10.60 -16.30 37.54
CA PHE A 13 10.59 -16.64 36.13
C PHE A 13 10.42 -15.36 35.30
N ALA A 14 11.41 -15.05 34.47
CA ALA A 14 11.26 -14.11 33.37
C ALA A 14 10.87 -14.93 32.13
N PRO A 15 9.65 -14.75 31.59
CA PRO A 15 9.33 -15.22 30.25
C PRO A 15 9.82 -14.15 29.28
N GLY A 16 10.73 -14.48 28.37
CA GLY A 16 11.11 -13.50 27.36
C GLY A 16 12.36 -13.87 26.62
N ALA A 17 12.18 -14.63 25.54
CA ALA A 17 12.85 -14.44 24.25
C ALA A 17 12.59 -15.69 23.39
N VAL A 18 11.35 -15.82 22.92
CA VAL A 18 11.13 -16.51 21.64
C VAL A 18 11.52 -15.47 20.59
N VAL A 19 12.77 -15.51 20.14
CA VAL A 19 13.17 -14.77 18.93
C VAL A 19 12.62 -15.57 17.76
N LEU A 20 11.42 -15.17 17.32
CA LEU A 20 10.86 -15.57 16.03
C LEU A 20 11.69 -14.91 14.94
N LEU A 21 12.57 -15.71 14.35
CA LEU A 21 12.97 -15.53 12.96
C LEU A 21 11.71 -15.69 12.11
N LEU A 22 11.27 -14.64 11.43
CA LEU A 22 10.73 -14.58 10.06
C LEU A 22 9.88 -13.31 9.81
N ALA A 23 9.92 -12.88 8.54
CA ALA A 23 9.04 -11.95 7.85
C ALA A 23 9.42 -10.45 7.85
N GLY A 24 10.21 -10.08 6.84
CA GLY A 24 10.21 -8.71 6.26
C GLY A 24 8.90 -8.44 5.52
N CYS A 25 7.77 -8.44 6.24
CA CYS A 25 6.43 -8.28 5.68
C CYS A 25 5.59 -7.35 6.58
N SER A 26 5.99 -6.09 6.81
CA SER A 26 5.14 -5.19 7.60
C SER A 26 5.31 -3.68 7.38
N TYR A 27 6.27 -3.20 6.58
CA TYR A 27 6.41 -1.74 6.42
C TYR A 27 5.34 -1.13 5.49
N VAL A 28 4.94 -1.85 4.44
CA VAL A 28 3.89 -1.38 3.51
C VAL A 28 2.49 -1.49 4.11
N MET A 29 2.27 -2.43 5.04
CA MET A 29 0.93 -2.64 5.61
C MET A 29 0.56 -1.60 6.69
N ASP A 30 1.53 -1.17 7.50
CA ASP A 30 1.30 -0.19 8.58
C ASP A 30 1.12 1.25 8.02
N SER A 31 1.76 1.57 6.89
CA SER A 31 1.58 2.86 6.20
C SER A 31 0.25 2.96 5.46
N ILE A 32 -0.21 1.85 4.86
CA ILE A 32 -1.54 1.75 4.26
C ILE A 32 -2.64 1.93 5.33
N GLU A 33 -2.55 1.26 6.49
CA GLU A 33 -3.54 1.41 7.57
C GLU A 33 -3.61 2.85 8.11
N SER A 34 -2.47 3.51 8.32
CA SER A 34 -2.46 4.88 8.85
C SER A 34 -2.97 5.92 7.82
N ALA A 35 -2.74 5.70 6.53
CA ALA A 35 -3.23 6.57 5.45
C ALA A 35 -4.70 6.30 5.09
N ILE A 36 -5.17 5.05 5.13
CA ILE A 36 -6.59 4.69 4.90
C ILE A 36 -7.49 5.17 6.05
N THR A 37 -6.95 5.24 7.27
CA THR A 37 -7.61 5.86 8.43
C THR A 37 -7.66 7.40 8.32
N ALA A 38 -6.88 8.00 7.41
CA ALA A 38 -6.95 9.43 7.12
C ALA A 38 -8.21 9.77 6.31
N ARG A 39 -8.83 10.92 6.63
CA ARG A 39 -10.02 11.41 5.94
C ARG A 39 -9.70 11.59 4.46
N ALA A 40 -10.51 10.99 3.59
CA ALA A 40 -10.52 11.21 2.15
C ALA A 40 -10.23 12.68 1.80
N SER A 41 -9.17 12.93 1.04
CA SER A 41 -8.71 14.28 0.70
C SER A 41 -9.19 14.75 -0.67
N PHE A 42 -9.62 13.82 -1.52
CA PHE A 42 -10.20 14.10 -2.85
C PHE A 42 -11.20 13.01 -3.27
N SER A 43 -11.84 13.19 -4.42
CA SER A 43 -12.80 12.26 -4.99
C SER A 43 -12.32 11.70 -6.32
N ILE A 44 -12.74 10.48 -6.64
CA ILE A 44 -12.51 9.83 -7.93
C ILE A 44 -13.84 9.48 -8.59
N GLU A 45 -13.76 9.12 -9.87
CA GLU A 45 -14.84 8.50 -10.62
C GLU A 45 -14.48 7.05 -10.94
N ALA A 46 -15.45 6.14 -10.84
CA ALA A 46 -15.28 4.76 -11.28
C ALA A 46 -16.61 4.26 -11.86
N GLU A 47 -16.56 3.63 -13.03
CA GLU A 47 -17.75 3.14 -13.72
C GLU A 47 -17.48 1.79 -14.38
N TYR A 48 -18.49 0.93 -14.44
CA TYR A 48 -18.48 -0.29 -15.24
C TYR A 48 -19.23 -0.07 -16.55
N SER A 49 -18.55 -0.25 -17.69
CA SER A 49 -19.14 -0.12 -19.02
C SER A 49 -18.39 -0.98 -20.03
N GLY A 50 -19.13 -1.65 -20.92
CA GLY A 50 -18.53 -2.43 -22.02
C GLY A 50 -17.62 -3.58 -21.55
N GLY A 51 -17.88 -4.18 -20.39
CA GLY A 51 -17.05 -5.25 -19.84
C GLY A 51 -15.83 -4.78 -19.06
N MET A 52 -15.64 -3.47 -18.89
CA MET A 52 -14.49 -2.89 -18.21
C MET A 52 -14.92 -1.95 -17.08
N VAL A 53 -14.17 -1.96 -15.99
CA VAL A 53 -14.19 -0.89 -15.01
C VAL A 53 -13.18 0.17 -15.43
N THR A 54 -13.60 1.42 -15.48
CA THR A 54 -12.72 2.58 -15.71
C THR A 54 -12.74 3.48 -14.50
N ILE A 55 -11.55 3.77 -13.97
CA ILE A 55 -11.30 4.61 -12.81
C ILE A 55 -10.60 5.89 -13.30
N ARG A 56 -11.05 7.05 -12.86
CA ARG A 56 -10.53 8.36 -13.28
C ARG A 56 -10.34 9.29 -12.09
N TRP A 57 -9.30 10.12 -12.16
CA TRP A 57 -8.99 11.11 -11.15
C TRP A 57 -8.32 12.33 -11.80
N ASP A 58 -8.65 13.52 -11.28
CA ASP A 58 -8.09 14.79 -11.73
C ASP A 58 -7.22 15.45 -10.66
N GLU A 59 -7.18 14.88 -9.46
CA GLU A 59 -6.38 15.41 -8.35
C GLU A 59 -4.90 15.19 -8.67
N GLY A 60 -4.18 16.28 -8.90
CA GLY A 60 -2.73 16.28 -8.98
C GLY A 60 -2.07 16.28 -7.59
N SER A 61 -0.82 15.86 -7.52
CA SER A 61 -0.05 15.97 -6.26
C SER A 61 0.11 17.43 -5.83
N GLY A 62 0.50 18.29 -6.77
CA GLY A 62 0.95 19.66 -6.49
C GLY A 62 2.29 19.70 -5.73
N LEU A 63 2.99 18.56 -5.64
CA LEU A 63 4.20 18.37 -4.85
C LEU A 63 5.42 18.19 -5.75
N SER A 64 6.58 18.65 -5.28
CA SER A 64 7.87 18.35 -5.91
C SER A 64 8.30 16.90 -5.70
N SER A 65 7.89 16.29 -4.58
CA SER A 65 8.17 14.90 -4.19
C SER A 65 7.28 13.87 -4.89
N PHE A 66 6.54 14.24 -5.94
CA PHE A 66 5.57 13.33 -6.54
C PHE A 66 6.22 12.11 -7.21
N ALA A 67 5.87 10.91 -6.72
CA ALA A 67 6.40 9.64 -7.23
C ALA A 67 5.45 8.98 -8.24
N GLY A 68 4.13 9.09 -8.02
CA GLY A 68 3.11 8.55 -8.91
C GLY A 68 1.76 8.35 -8.24
N TYR A 69 0.86 7.66 -8.94
CA TYR A 69 -0.41 7.22 -8.38
C TYR A 69 -0.40 5.72 -8.09
N GLU A 70 -1.22 5.32 -7.13
CA GLU A 70 -1.58 3.93 -6.88
C GLU A 70 -3.09 3.80 -6.82
N ILE A 71 -3.60 2.67 -7.33
CA ILE A 71 -5.01 2.33 -7.29
C ILE A 71 -5.17 1.14 -6.38
N TYR A 72 -6.09 1.25 -5.43
CA TYR A 72 -6.41 0.19 -4.51
C TYR A 72 -7.84 -0.31 -4.67
N VAL A 73 -8.06 -1.58 -4.37
CA VAL A 73 -9.36 -2.25 -4.51
C VAL A 73 -9.64 -3.19 -3.34
N THR A 74 -10.91 -3.30 -2.95
CA THR A 74 -11.38 -4.32 -2.00
C THR A 74 -12.80 -4.79 -2.36
N LEU A 75 -13.21 -5.93 -1.83
CA LEU A 75 -14.57 -6.47 -1.94
C LEU A 75 -15.49 -5.99 -0.79
N ASP A 76 -14.92 -5.41 0.26
CA ASP A 76 -15.65 -4.90 1.42
C ASP A 76 -15.10 -3.52 1.81
N GLU A 77 -15.99 -2.52 1.92
CA GLU A 77 -15.66 -1.13 2.26
C GLU A 77 -14.78 -0.98 3.50
N TYR A 78 -14.90 -1.91 4.45
CA TYR A 78 -14.25 -1.87 5.75
C TYR A 78 -13.07 -2.82 5.89
N ASP A 79 -12.74 -3.55 4.83
CA ASP A 79 -11.63 -4.48 4.80
C ASP A 79 -10.36 -3.81 4.26
N ASP A 80 -9.26 -4.55 4.35
CA ASP A 80 -8.00 -4.13 3.78
C ASP A 80 -8.11 -3.98 2.26
N TYR A 81 -7.36 -3.02 1.74
CA TYR A 81 -7.32 -2.71 0.31
C TYR A 81 -6.09 -3.36 -0.32
N ASP A 82 -6.32 -4.09 -1.40
CA ASP A 82 -5.29 -4.65 -2.25
C ASP A 82 -4.80 -3.61 -3.26
N LEU A 83 -3.50 -3.59 -3.57
CA LEU A 83 -2.95 -2.77 -4.66
C LEU A 83 -3.39 -3.33 -6.02
N LEU A 84 -4.16 -2.58 -6.79
CA LEU A 84 -4.64 -2.96 -8.13
C LEU A 84 -3.69 -2.52 -9.25
N ALA A 85 -3.16 -1.31 -9.15
CA ALA A 85 -2.27 -0.74 -10.15
C ALA A 85 -1.35 0.30 -9.51
N SER A 86 -0.10 0.35 -9.97
CA SER A 86 0.91 1.32 -9.55
C SER A 86 1.81 1.64 -10.75
N ARG A 87 2.75 2.56 -10.56
CA ARG A 87 3.73 2.93 -11.59
C ARG A 87 4.66 1.78 -11.99
N PHE A 88 4.96 0.86 -11.08
CA PHE A 88 5.83 -0.27 -11.36
C PHE A 88 5.09 -1.57 -11.07
N GLU A 89 5.05 -2.45 -12.06
CA GLU A 89 4.70 -3.85 -11.80
C GLU A 89 5.80 -4.45 -10.94
N ASN A 90 5.64 -4.49 -9.62
CA ASN A 90 6.20 -5.52 -8.73
C ASN A 90 5.91 -5.21 -7.26
N GLU A 91 4.91 -5.86 -6.69
CA GLU A 91 5.06 -6.92 -5.68
C GLU A 91 3.67 -7.42 -5.25
N SER A 92 3.57 -8.74 -5.12
CA SER A 92 2.33 -9.49 -4.91
C SER A 92 1.56 -9.09 -3.65
N GLY A 93 0.31 -8.64 -3.81
CA GLY A 93 -0.60 -8.37 -2.69
C GLY A 93 -2.07 -8.69 -2.99
N ALA A 94 -2.56 -8.41 -4.20
CA ALA A 94 -3.95 -8.62 -4.57
C ALA A 94 -4.29 -10.10 -4.76
N THR A 95 -5.00 -10.65 -3.77
CA THR A 95 -5.64 -11.98 -3.89
C THR A 95 -7.04 -11.85 -4.50
N VAL A 96 -7.60 -10.64 -4.48
CA VAL A 96 -9.00 -10.34 -4.83
C VAL A 96 -9.29 -10.33 -6.33
N VAL A 97 -8.35 -9.92 -7.17
CA VAL A 97 -8.56 -9.82 -8.62
C VAL A 97 -7.60 -10.77 -9.32
N ALA A 98 -8.12 -11.85 -9.89
CA ALA A 98 -7.36 -12.71 -10.80
C ALA A 98 -7.10 -11.95 -12.11
N GLY A 99 -6.04 -11.16 -12.13
CA GLY A 99 -5.57 -10.42 -13.29
C GLY A 99 -4.11 -10.05 -13.09
N ASP A 100 -3.33 -10.07 -14.17
CA ASP A 100 -1.99 -9.49 -14.16
C ASP A 100 -2.14 -8.00 -13.80
N TYR A 101 -1.44 -7.56 -12.74
CA TYR A 101 -1.32 -6.14 -12.40
C TYR A 101 -0.89 -5.38 -13.65
N LYS A 102 -1.47 -4.20 -13.88
CA LYS A 102 -1.09 -3.40 -15.05
C LYS A 102 -0.47 -2.10 -14.60
N ASN A 103 0.72 -1.85 -15.13
CA ASN A 103 1.47 -0.63 -14.97
C ASN A 103 0.61 0.61 -15.32
N LEU A 104 0.59 1.60 -14.43
CA LEU A 104 0.21 2.96 -14.80
C LEU A 104 1.35 3.54 -15.63
N ASP A 105 1.19 3.54 -16.96
CA ASP A 105 2.22 3.89 -17.97
C ASP A 105 3.14 5.08 -17.62
N SER A 106 2.64 6.02 -16.80
CA SER A 106 3.42 7.12 -16.24
C SER A 106 2.95 7.48 -14.83
N SER A 107 3.80 8.17 -14.07
CA SER A 107 3.43 8.74 -12.76
C SER A 107 2.26 9.72 -12.86
N PHE A 108 2.01 10.33 -14.02
CA PHE A 108 0.95 11.32 -14.24
C PHE A 108 -0.32 10.75 -14.89
N THR A 109 -0.42 9.43 -15.07
CA THR A 109 -1.61 8.80 -15.65
C THR A 109 -2.83 9.14 -14.78
N GLY A 110 -3.90 9.68 -15.36
CA GLY A 110 -5.13 10.11 -14.65
C GLY A 110 -6.33 9.16 -14.83
N SER A 111 -6.11 8.00 -15.46
CA SER A 111 -7.15 7.01 -15.67
C SER A 111 -6.60 5.60 -15.79
N TYR A 112 -7.38 4.61 -15.36
CA TYR A 112 -7.05 3.20 -15.48
C TYR A 112 -8.28 2.38 -15.82
N SER A 113 -8.15 1.43 -16.75
CA SER A 113 -9.24 0.54 -17.14
C SER A 113 -8.80 -0.91 -17.14
N TYR A 114 -9.64 -1.79 -16.59
CA TYR A 114 -9.40 -3.23 -16.60
C TYR A 114 -10.73 -4.01 -16.60
N ALA A 115 -10.67 -5.31 -16.86
CA ALA A 115 -11.83 -6.19 -16.91
C ALA A 115 -11.86 -7.10 -15.66
N PRO A 116 -12.51 -6.68 -14.56
CA PRO A 116 -12.69 -7.55 -13.40
C PRO A 116 -13.73 -8.65 -13.64
N PRO A 117 -13.69 -9.75 -12.87
CA PRO A 117 -14.82 -10.65 -12.71
C PRO A 117 -16.09 -9.94 -12.19
N PRO A 118 -17.28 -10.54 -12.32
CA PRO A 118 -18.50 -10.02 -11.69
C PRO A 118 -18.37 -9.95 -10.17
N GLY A 119 -18.87 -8.86 -9.58
CA GLY A 119 -18.71 -8.58 -8.15
C GLY A 119 -19.01 -7.13 -7.79
N ILE A 120 -18.92 -6.82 -6.50
CA ILE A 120 -18.97 -5.45 -5.97
C ILE A 120 -17.56 -5.11 -5.52
N TYR A 121 -17.05 -3.97 -5.99
CA TYR A 121 -15.69 -3.53 -5.74
C TYR A 121 -15.69 -2.10 -5.21
N PHE A 122 -14.80 -1.81 -4.28
CA PHE A 122 -14.56 -0.48 -3.75
C PHE A 122 -13.17 -0.03 -4.16
N TYR A 123 -13.08 1.06 -4.92
CA TYR A 123 -11.81 1.60 -5.43
C TYR A 123 -11.39 2.85 -4.68
N ARG A 124 -10.09 3.04 -4.51
CA ARG A 124 -9.45 4.28 -4.06
C ARG A 124 -8.22 4.57 -4.91
N VAL A 125 -7.83 5.84 -4.95
CA VAL A 125 -6.56 6.29 -5.56
C VAL A 125 -5.71 6.96 -4.50
N GLY A 126 -4.44 6.54 -4.40
CA GLY A 126 -3.40 7.17 -3.60
C GLY A 126 -2.51 8.05 -4.48
N ILE A 127 -2.10 9.19 -3.91
CA ILE A 127 -1.03 10.04 -4.45
C ILE A 127 0.22 9.70 -3.66
N ILE A 128 1.21 9.14 -4.34
CA ILE A 128 2.45 8.65 -3.75
C ILE A 128 3.53 9.71 -3.86
N GLU A 129 4.29 9.89 -2.79
CA GLU A 129 5.44 10.78 -2.73
C GLU A 129 6.72 10.04 -2.34
N TRP A 130 7.86 10.59 -2.75
CA TRP A 130 9.17 10.21 -2.25
C TRP A 130 9.32 10.69 -0.81
N ASP A 131 9.80 9.79 0.05
CA ASP A 131 10.01 10.07 1.47
C ASP A 131 11.20 11.01 1.71
N GLU A 132 12.23 10.87 0.87
CA GLU A 132 13.44 11.68 0.91
C GLU A 132 13.49 12.67 -0.27
N ASP A 133 14.35 13.69 -0.14
CA ASP A 133 14.53 14.70 -1.18
C ASP A 133 15.34 14.19 -2.39
N ASP A 134 15.28 14.95 -3.48
CA ASP A 134 15.95 14.62 -4.74
C ASP A 134 17.47 14.42 -4.61
N GLU A 135 18.14 15.11 -3.70
CA GLU A 135 19.61 14.99 -3.54
C GLU A 135 19.94 13.66 -2.86
N GLU A 136 19.23 13.34 -1.79
CA GLU A 136 19.40 12.07 -1.07
C GLU A 136 19.02 10.85 -1.93
N MET A 137 17.90 10.94 -2.65
CA MET A 137 17.49 9.88 -3.58
C MET A 137 18.52 9.63 -4.67
N GLN A 138 19.14 10.69 -5.21
CA GLN A 138 20.18 10.57 -6.22
C GLN A 138 21.50 10.02 -5.69
N ASP A 139 21.89 10.33 -4.45
CA ASP A 139 23.09 9.76 -3.84
C ASP A 139 22.93 8.25 -3.62
N ARG A 140 21.73 7.82 -3.19
CA ARG A 140 21.44 6.43 -2.82
C ARG A 140 21.16 5.52 -4.03
N TYR A 141 20.35 5.98 -4.99
CA TYR A 141 19.87 5.18 -6.12
C TYR A 141 20.34 5.69 -7.49
N GLY A 142 21.02 6.84 -7.53
CA GLY A 142 21.54 7.44 -8.76
C GLY A 142 20.57 8.43 -9.42
N PRO A 143 21.02 9.11 -10.49
CA PRO A 143 20.28 10.20 -11.15
C PRO A 143 18.95 9.79 -11.79
N PHE A 144 18.68 8.49 -11.91
CA PHE A 144 17.46 7.93 -12.50
C PHE A 144 16.66 7.13 -11.48
N TYR A 145 16.80 7.42 -10.19
CA TYR A 145 16.07 6.75 -9.11
C TYR A 145 14.55 6.72 -9.35
N PHE A 146 14.02 7.76 -9.98
CA PHE A 146 12.60 7.88 -10.27
C PHE A 146 12.11 6.82 -11.25
N ASP A 147 12.98 6.13 -11.99
CA ASP A 147 12.65 5.03 -12.90
C ASP A 147 13.07 3.66 -12.34
N ASP A 148 13.41 3.60 -11.05
CA ASP A 148 13.83 2.37 -10.36
C ASP A 148 12.69 1.83 -9.47
N PRO A 149 12.17 0.61 -9.76
CA PRO A 149 11.13 -0.01 -8.94
C PRO A 149 11.59 -0.30 -7.51
N ILE A 150 12.89 -0.56 -7.29
CA ILE A 150 13.43 -0.81 -5.95
C ILE A 150 13.41 0.48 -5.13
N ALA A 151 13.81 1.59 -5.74
CA ALA A 151 13.73 2.90 -5.09
C ALA A 151 12.27 3.24 -4.74
N TYR A 152 11.35 3.06 -5.70
CA TYR A 152 9.93 3.32 -5.51
C TYR A 152 9.33 2.53 -4.35
N ASN A 153 9.59 1.23 -4.28
CA ASN A 153 9.03 0.39 -3.21
C ASN A 153 9.66 0.65 -1.83
N ALA A 154 10.88 1.21 -1.78
CA ALA A 154 11.63 1.40 -0.54
C ALA A 154 11.47 2.79 0.07
N GLU A 155 11.27 3.82 -0.75
CA GLU A 155 11.36 5.24 -0.34
C GLU A 155 10.11 6.04 -0.72
N THR A 156 8.94 5.41 -0.70
CA THR A 156 7.69 6.11 -0.96
C THR A 156 6.60 5.86 0.06
N SER A 157 5.74 6.87 0.20
CA SER A 157 4.58 6.82 1.08
C SER A 157 3.36 7.49 0.45
N ILE A 158 2.18 7.18 1.00
CA ILE A 158 0.90 7.76 0.57
C ILE A 158 0.76 9.15 1.18
N ASN A 159 0.80 10.20 0.35
CA ASN A 159 0.56 11.57 0.78
C ASN A 159 -0.93 11.90 0.95
N LYS A 160 -1.73 11.48 -0.04
CA LYS A 160 -3.18 11.74 -0.11
C LYS A 160 -3.89 10.48 -0.59
N ILE A 161 -5.11 10.27 -0.10
CA ILE A 161 -5.97 9.18 -0.56
C ILE A 161 -7.37 9.67 -0.86
N SER A 162 -7.96 9.14 -1.93
CA SER A 162 -9.33 9.46 -2.30
C SER A 162 -10.35 8.85 -1.34
N GLY A 163 -11.57 9.39 -1.37
CA GLY A 163 -12.75 8.64 -0.94
C GLY A 163 -12.96 7.41 -1.81
N TYR A 164 -13.67 6.41 -1.28
CA TYR A 164 -13.95 5.20 -2.05
C TYR A 164 -15.03 5.42 -3.13
N ARG A 165 -14.96 4.62 -4.19
CA ARG A 165 -16.05 4.45 -5.15
C ARG A 165 -16.44 2.99 -5.28
N MET A 166 -17.72 2.72 -5.02
CA MET A 166 -18.33 1.42 -5.21
C MET A 166 -18.74 1.24 -6.67
N VAL A 167 -18.38 0.11 -7.27
CA VAL A 167 -18.82 -0.29 -8.62
C VAL A 167 -19.36 -1.72 -8.56
N SER A 168 -20.52 -1.92 -9.16
CA SER A 168 -21.10 -3.25 -9.38
C SER A 168 -20.79 -3.71 -10.80
N VAL A 169 -20.17 -4.88 -10.91
CA VAL A 169 -19.79 -5.53 -12.17
C VAL A 169 -20.75 -6.70 -12.41
N HIS A 170 -21.34 -6.77 -13.61
CA HIS A 170 -22.39 -7.73 -13.96
C HIS A 170 -22.15 -8.44 -15.30
#